data_AF-I6ZL15-F1
#
_entry.id   AF-I6ZL15-F1
#
_cell.length_a   1.000
_cell.length_b   1.000
_cell.length_c   1.000
_cell.angle_alpha   90.00
_cell.angle_beta   90.00
_cell.angle_gamma   90.00
#
_symmetry.space_group_name_H-M   'P 1'
#
loop_
_entity.id
_entity.type
_entity.pdbx_description
1 polymer ?
#
loop_
_entity_poly.entity_id
_entity_poly.type
_entity_poly.pdbx_seq_one_letter_code
_entity_poly.pdbx_strand_id
1 'polypeptide(L)'
;MGSSYIKPPKKYISKDLVMRNLDLQEKEFDKLVTLCGVHPYIPKNNRKVDQGDGFYYRISDANKLLHSDVYRKLIINRDLENKKKRYTGTGFEYKIKNIHYKEYGYVDLIKSRCKGFGEAVDELNHTLSNLYLGRMLNLNDGISEVIEMFERFVAKKSLLEYSYMSKSGIYNQMTLGKVKVVWFVPYPGAELKDIVEEKKDMPKKFEWSEPNFLDFLSSSEESSSELEEREEAYNDPRKIDISLLSHSIPLLMTHCKLVLHKLEKVYESHEGGRKIFSDVKFYIESKAVEGALRLIVLSCGGSIVESPHEANIHISEKIDEMVENVAYLQPQYLFDCLNQGKRLYAESYSVGRKLPKHISPFASVDSIISKESLMTMSKTRRHKIEDLINRFEDVKYDH
;
A
#
# COMPACT_ATOMS: atom_id res chain seq x y z
N MET A 1 44.46 14.99 35.21
CA MET A 1 44.43 14.98 33.73
C MET A 1 43.10 14.40 33.30
N GLY A 2 42.25 15.21 32.66
CA GLY A 2 40.89 14.83 32.29
C GLY A 2 40.88 13.84 31.12
N SER A 3 40.31 12.67 31.34
CA SER A 3 40.00 11.70 30.29
C SER A 3 38.99 12.35 29.33
N SER A 4 39.43 12.71 28.13
CA SER A 4 38.55 13.14 27.05
C SER A 4 37.63 11.98 26.70
N TYR A 5 36.38 12.08 27.14
CA TYR A 5 35.31 11.21 26.67
C TYR A 5 35.16 11.43 25.16
N ILE A 6 35.75 10.55 24.35
CA ILE A 6 35.48 10.48 22.92
C ILE A 6 34.00 10.13 22.80
N LYS A 7 33.16 11.14 22.55
CA LYS A 7 31.74 10.91 22.25
C LYS A 7 31.70 9.94 21.07
N PRO A 8 30.99 8.80 21.17
CA PRO A 8 30.89 7.87 20.07
C PRO A 8 30.34 8.64 18.85
N PRO A 9 30.84 8.36 17.63
CA PRO A 9 30.37 9.05 16.44
C PRO A 9 28.85 8.91 16.36
N LYS A 10 28.15 10.05 16.23
CA LYS A 10 26.69 10.07 16.08
C LYS A 10 26.36 9.18 14.88
N LYS A 11 25.60 8.12 15.09
CA LYS A 11 25.21 7.18 14.01
C LYS A 11 23.88 7.57 13.36
N TYR A 12 23.13 8.43 14.04
CA TYR A 12 21.77 8.81 13.69
C TYR A 12 21.63 10.33 13.70
N ILE A 13 20.68 10.81 12.92
CA ILE A 13 20.36 12.22 12.71
C ILE A 13 18.83 12.40 12.77
N SER A 14 18.35 13.49 13.37
CA SER A 14 16.90 13.75 13.50
C SER A 14 16.26 14.08 12.14
N LYS A 15 14.95 13.80 11.98
CA LYS A 15 14.17 14.13 10.77
C LYS A 15 14.39 15.60 10.36
N ASP A 16 14.23 16.53 11.32
CA ASP A 16 14.36 17.97 11.07
C ASP A 16 15.73 18.38 10.55
N LEU A 17 16.80 17.78 11.08
CA LEU A 17 18.15 18.14 10.66
C LEU A 17 18.42 17.62 9.23
N VAL A 18 17.90 16.44 8.88
CA VAL A 18 17.98 15.94 7.49
C VAL A 18 17.19 16.84 6.54
N MET A 19 15.98 17.24 6.91
CA MET A 19 15.14 18.12 6.10
C MET A 19 15.80 19.48 5.86
N ARG A 20 16.39 20.09 6.90
CA ARG A 20 17.15 21.35 6.78
C ARG A 20 18.36 21.20 5.87
N ASN A 21 19.10 20.09 6.00
CA ASN A 21 20.28 19.84 5.17
C ASN A 21 19.94 19.63 3.68
N LEU A 22 18.74 19.11 3.37
CA LEU A 22 18.28 18.88 2.01
C LEU A 22 17.48 20.06 1.42
N ASP A 23 17.16 21.08 2.24
CA ASP A 23 16.22 22.17 1.95
C ASP A 23 14.90 21.66 1.36
N LEU A 24 14.26 20.73 2.07
CA LEU A 24 12.98 20.12 1.67
C LEU A 24 11.87 20.44 2.67
N GLN A 25 10.65 20.56 2.16
CA GLN A 25 9.44 20.57 2.99
C GLN A 25 9.05 19.15 3.43
N GLU A 26 8.08 19.01 4.35
CA GLU A 26 7.73 17.71 4.91
C GLU A 26 7.17 16.76 3.85
N LYS A 27 6.26 17.21 2.97
CA LYS A 27 5.76 16.37 1.86
C LYS A 27 6.86 15.92 0.92
N GLU A 28 7.74 16.84 0.55
CA GLU A 28 8.84 16.55 -0.36
C GLU A 28 9.80 15.52 0.25
N PHE A 29 10.08 15.67 1.54
CA PHE A 29 10.89 14.74 2.30
C PHE A 29 10.21 13.37 2.41
N ASP A 30 8.94 13.32 2.78
CA ASP A 30 8.15 12.08 2.91
C ASP A 30 8.07 11.35 1.55
N LYS A 31 7.93 12.07 0.44
CA LYS A 31 8.02 11.52 -0.92
C LYS A 31 9.40 10.95 -1.24
N LEU A 32 10.47 11.67 -0.89
CA LEU A 32 11.84 11.24 -1.14
C LEU A 32 12.16 9.96 -0.37
N VAL A 33 11.86 9.90 0.93
CA VAL A 33 12.13 8.71 1.76
C VAL A 33 11.29 7.51 1.31
N THR A 34 10.04 7.74 0.88
CA THR A 34 9.17 6.68 0.34
C THR A 34 9.75 6.06 -0.93
N LEU A 35 10.18 6.90 -1.89
CA LEU A 35 10.75 6.45 -3.16
C LEU A 35 12.14 5.86 -3.00
N CYS A 36 12.93 6.30 -2.03
CA CYS A 36 14.23 5.70 -1.71
C CYS A 36 14.13 4.48 -0.80
N GLY A 37 12.97 4.21 -0.17
CA GLY A 37 12.77 3.07 0.74
C GLY A 37 13.55 3.24 2.04
N VAL A 38 13.69 4.48 2.52
CA VAL A 38 14.40 4.79 3.76
C VAL A 38 13.36 4.94 4.87
N HIS A 39 13.55 4.19 5.95
CA HIS A 39 12.62 4.17 7.08
C HIS A 39 13.22 4.86 8.31
N PRO A 40 12.41 5.57 9.10
CA PRO A 40 12.85 6.13 10.36
C PRO A 40 13.16 5.03 11.39
N TYR A 41 14.01 5.38 12.34
CA TYR A 41 14.49 4.53 13.43
C TYR A 41 14.19 5.20 14.77
N ILE A 42 13.58 4.44 15.68
CA ILE A 42 13.34 4.87 17.05
C ILE A 42 14.44 4.27 17.94
N PRO A 43 15.35 5.09 18.48
CA PRO A 43 16.46 4.64 19.30
C PRO A 43 15.95 4.14 20.66
N LYS A 44 16.45 2.98 21.11
CA LYS A 44 16.16 2.48 22.47
C LYS A 44 16.82 3.30 23.58
N ASN A 45 17.88 4.05 23.25
CA ASN A 45 18.67 4.84 24.20
C ASN A 45 18.85 6.27 23.70
N ASN A 46 18.09 7.20 24.26
CA ASN A 46 18.07 8.63 23.85
C ASN A 46 19.43 9.33 24.06
N ARG A 47 20.32 8.79 24.91
CA ARG A 47 21.65 9.37 25.18
C ARG A 47 22.62 9.33 23.99
N LYS A 48 22.31 8.57 22.92
CA LYS A 48 23.18 8.42 21.73
C LYS A 48 22.75 9.28 20.55
N VAL A 49 21.75 10.13 20.72
CA VAL A 49 21.10 10.83 19.61
C VAL A 49 20.87 12.29 19.96
N ASP A 50 20.74 13.13 18.94
CA ASP A 50 20.46 14.56 19.09
C ASP A 50 19.11 14.77 19.78
N GLN A 51 19.02 15.77 20.65
CA GLN A 51 17.77 16.11 21.35
C GLN A 51 16.77 16.66 20.31
N GLY A 52 15.83 15.82 19.88
CA GLY A 52 14.78 16.15 18.93
C GLY A 52 13.71 15.05 18.89
N ASP A 53 12.69 15.25 18.05
CA ASP A 53 11.55 14.34 17.91
C ASP A 53 11.98 12.88 17.70
N GLY A 54 11.15 11.96 18.20
CA GLY A 54 11.45 10.53 18.38
C GLY A 54 11.80 9.72 17.11
N PHE A 55 11.83 10.33 15.93
CA PHE A 55 12.16 9.71 14.65
C PHE A 55 13.53 10.14 14.13
N TYR A 56 14.41 9.17 13.93
CA TYR A 56 15.78 9.39 13.49
C TYR A 56 16.13 8.58 12.26
N TYR A 57 17.06 9.09 11.45
CA TYR A 57 17.58 8.40 10.27
C TYR A 57 19.04 8.03 10.48
N ARG A 58 19.52 6.97 9.83
CA ARG A 58 20.97 6.68 9.80
C ARG A 58 21.66 7.71 8.94
N ILE A 59 22.83 8.18 9.37
CA ILE A 59 23.63 9.13 8.57
C ILE A 59 23.98 8.56 7.20
N SER A 60 24.27 7.24 7.13
CA SER A 60 24.49 6.56 5.86
C SER A 60 23.31 6.65 4.91
N ASP A 61 22.09 6.63 5.43
CA ASP A 61 20.88 6.69 4.61
C ASP A 61 20.57 8.14 4.22
N ALA A 62 20.76 9.10 5.12
CA ALA A 62 20.69 10.54 4.78
C ALA A 62 21.65 10.91 3.63
N ASN A 63 22.88 10.39 3.66
CA ASN A 63 23.85 10.58 2.57
C ASN A 63 23.38 9.93 1.26
N LYS A 64 22.73 8.76 1.32
CA LYS A 64 22.12 8.14 0.12
C LYS A 64 21.00 9.00 -0.44
N LEU A 65 20.16 9.61 0.41
CA LEU A 65 19.09 10.50 -0.04
C LEU A 65 19.66 11.69 -0.82
N LEU A 66 20.69 12.34 -0.29
CA LEU A 66 21.35 13.49 -0.92
C LEU A 66 21.90 13.16 -2.33
N HIS A 67 22.51 12.00 -2.48
CA HIS A 67 23.10 11.57 -3.76
C HIS A 67 22.13 10.82 -4.68
N SER A 68 20.86 10.67 -4.28
CA SER A 68 19.88 9.94 -5.08
C SER A 68 19.45 10.72 -6.32
N ASP A 69 19.20 10.00 -7.42
CA ASP A 69 18.61 10.59 -8.62
C ASP A 69 17.17 11.08 -8.38
N VAL A 70 16.48 10.48 -7.40
CA VAL A 70 15.16 10.91 -6.96
C VAL A 70 15.22 12.33 -6.43
N TYR A 71 16.18 12.64 -5.56
CA TYR A 71 16.37 13.99 -5.02
C TYR A 71 16.62 15.01 -6.13
N ARG A 72 17.56 14.72 -7.05
CA ARG A 72 17.85 15.61 -8.19
C ARG A 72 16.60 15.91 -9.03
N LYS A 73 15.81 14.88 -9.34
CA LYS A 73 14.56 15.04 -10.10
C LYS A 73 13.47 15.77 -9.32
N LEU A 74 13.41 15.58 -8.00
CA LEU A 74 12.50 16.29 -7.12
C LEU A 74 12.76 17.79 -7.17
N ILE A 75 14.03 18.22 -7.02
CA ILE A 75 14.41 19.63 -7.10
C ILE A 75 14.06 20.23 -8.48
N ILE A 76 14.33 19.50 -9.57
CA ILE A 76 13.94 19.95 -10.91
C ILE A 76 12.42 20.14 -11.02
N ASN A 77 11.63 19.18 -10.51
CA ASN A 77 10.18 19.26 -10.55
C ASN A 77 9.63 20.40 -9.68
N ARG A 78 10.26 20.67 -8.53
CA ARG A 78 9.95 21.84 -7.68
C ARG A 78 10.15 23.16 -8.43
N ASP A 79 11.25 23.29 -9.16
CA ASP A 79 11.54 24.48 -9.96
C ASP A 79 10.53 24.66 -11.11
N LEU A 80 10.11 23.55 -11.74
CA LEU A 80 9.07 23.56 -12.77
C LEU A 80 7.70 23.95 -12.20
N GLU A 81 7.38 23.48 -11.00
CA GLU A 81 6.15 23.83 -10.31
C GLU A 81 6.12 25.32 -9.91
N ASN A 82 7.25 25.85 -9.43
CA ASN A 82 7.39 27.28 -9.16
C ASN A 82 7.26 28.12 -10.44
N LYS A 83 7.84 27.68 -11.56
CA LYS A 83 7.64 28.33 -12.87
C LYS A 83 6.18 28.29 -13.30
N LYS A 84 5.48 27.18 -13.08
CA LYS A 84 4.05 27.06 -13.38
C LYS A 84 3.24 28.05 -12.56
N LYS A 85 3.46 28.10 -11.24
CA LYS A 85 2.79 29.07 -10.33
C LYS A 85 3.00 30.52 -10.75
N ARG A 86 4.19 30.88 -11.28
CA ARG A 86 4.48 32.22 -11.81
C ARG A 86 3.70 32.59 -13.07
N TYR A 87 3.33 31.61 -13.89
CA TYR A 87 2.57 31.85 -15.13
C TYR A 87 1.06 31.71 -14.93
N THR A 88 0.60 30.98 -13.90
CA THR A 88 -0.82 30.84 -13.57
C THR A 88 -1.45 32.20 -13.28
N GLY A 89 -2.57 32.53 -13.92
CA GLY A 89 -3.23 33.83 -13.74
C GLY A 89 -2.52 35.00 -14.43
N THR A 90 -1.46 34.73 -15.19
CA THR A 90 -0.84 35.71 -16.10
C THR A 90 -1.30 35.46 -17.53
N GLY A 91 -1.22 36.45 -18.43
CA GLY A 91 -1.54 36.26 -19.85
C GLY A 91 -0.63 35.27 -20.62
N PHE A 92 0.32 34.60 -19.94
CA PHE A 92 1.27 33.65 -20.53
C PHE A 92 0.94 32.17 -20.26
N GLU A 93 -0.32 31.83 -19.97
CA GLU A 93 -0.71 30.45 -19.64
C GLU A 93 -0.37 29.41 -20.73
N TYR A 94 -0.26 29.83 -21.99
CA TYR A 94 0.17 28.94 -23.08
C TYR A 94 1.55 28.31 -22.81
N LYS A 95 2.44 28.99 -22.07
CA LYS A 95 3.77 28.45 -21.70
C LYS A 95 3.67 27.32 -20.69
N ILE A 96 2.59 27.26 -19.90
CA ILE A 96 2.36 26.19 -18.93
C ILE A 96 2.19 24.84 -19.62
N LYS A 97 1.58 24.83 -20.82
CA LYS A 97 1.37 23.59 -21.60
C LYS A 97 2.69 22.90 -22.00
N ASN A 98 3.78 23.66 -22.09
CA ASN A 98 5.10 23.14 -22.44
C ASN A 98 5.92 22.67 -21.22
N ILE A 99 5.39 22.85 -20.00
CA ILE A 99 6.05 22.42 -18.76
C ILE A 99 5.69 20.95 -18.49
N HIS A 100 6.66 20.06 -18.71
CA HIS A 100 6.52 18.64 -18.43
C HIS A 100 7.36 18.23 -17.22
N TYR A 101 6.72 17.63 -16.22
CA TYR A 101 7.41 17.06 -15.06
C TYR A 101 8.27 15.86 -15.46
N LYS A 102 9.43 15.72 -14.81
CA LYS A 102 10.33 14.58 -15.02
C LYS A 102 9.92 13.41 -14.14
N GLU A 103 9.85 12.22 -14.72
CA GLU A 103 9.57 10.99 -13.98
C GLU A 103 10.78 10.52 -13.15
N TYR A 104 10.50 10.01 -11.95
CA TYR A 104 11.52 9.61 -10.99
C TYR A 104 12.36 8.39 -11.41
N GLY A 105 12.01 7.70 -12.51
CA GLY A 105 12.75 6.52 -12.97
C GLY A 105 12.46 5.29 -12.12
N TYR A 106 11.17 4.96 -11.97
CA TYR A 106 10.69 3.89 -11.09
C TYR A 106 11.31 2.53 -11.39
N VAL A 107 11.61 2.24 -12.66
CA VAL A 107 12.23 0.97 -13.08
C VAL A 107 13.58 0.74 -12.41
N ASP A 108 14.43 1.77 -12.34
CA ASP A 108 15.77 1.65 -11.75
C ASP A 108 15.70 1.53 -10.23
N LEU A 109 14.72 2.21 -9.61
CA LEU A 109 14.44 2.06 -8.18
C LEU A 109 14.03 0.62 -7.85
N ILE A 110 13.12 0.03 -8.64
CA ILE A 110 12.68 -1.36 -8.47
C ILE A 110 13.85 -2.32 -8.62
N LYS A 111 14.69 -2.14 -9.65
CA LYS A 111 15.90 -2.97 -9.85
C LYS A 111 16.91 -2.84 -8.72
N SER A 112 17.00 -1.67 -8.08
CA SER A 112 17.89 -1.46 -6.94
C SER A 112 17.41 -2.18 -5.68
N ARG A 113 16.08 -2.31 -5.52
CA ARG A 113 15.42 -2.96 -4.38
C ARG A 113 15.37 -4.48 -4.55
N CYS A 114 14.95 -4.95 -5.73
CA CYS A 114 14.80 -6.36 -6.04
C CYS A 114 16.02 -6.86 -6.80
N LYS A 115 16.84 -7.69 -6.15
CA LYS A 115 18.07 -8.27 -6.74
C LYS A 115 17.76 -9.28 -7.84
N GLY A 116 16.55 -9.82 -7.87
CA GLY A 116 16.11 -10.80 -8.86
C GLY A 116 14.61 -10.84 -9.06
N PHE A 117 14.17 -11.61 -10.06
CA PHE A 117 12.75 -11.74 -10.38
C PHE A 117 11.94 -12.45 -9.30
N GLY A 118 12.50 -13.46 -8.64
CA GLY A 118 11.82 -14.15 -7.55
C GLY A 118 11.50 -13.21 -6.38
N GLU A 119 12.43 -12.31 -6.03
CA GLU A 119 12.23 -11.28 -4.99
C GLU A 119 11.18 -10.26 -5.42
N ALA A 120 11.18 -9.84 -6.70
CA ALA A 120 10.13 -8.96 -7.24
C ALA A 120 8.73 -9.62 -7.19
N VAL A 121 8.65 -10.94 -7.42
CA VAL A 121 7.38 -11.68 -7.28
C VAL A 121 6.96 -11.80 -5.81
N ASP A 122 7.89 -11.95 -4.88
CA ASP A 122 7.60 -12.00 -3.44
C ASP A 122 7.07 -10.65 -2.92
N GLU A 123 7.69 -9.55 -3.36
CA GLU A 123 7.26 -8.16 -3.09
C GLU A 123 5.90 -7.81 -3.70
N LEU A 124 5.35 -8.66 -4.58
CA LEU A 124 4.03 -8.48 -5.14
C LEU A 124 2.94 -8.55 -4.05
N ASN A 125 3.18 -9.27 -2.96
CA ASN A 125 2.30 -9.32 -1.77
C ASN A 125 2.00 -7.93 -1.22
N HIS A 126 3.07 -7.17 -0.96
CA HIS A 126 3.01 -5.81 -0.45
C HIS A 126 2.47 -4.85 -1.50
N THR A 127 2.88 -5.05 -2.76
CA THR A 127 2.45 -4.20 -3.87
C THR A 127 0.95 -4.27 -4.10
N LEU A 128 0.40 -5.48 -4.26
CA LEU A 128 -1.03 -5.67 -4.50
C LEU A 128 -1.85 -5.18 -3.32
N SER A 129 -1.49 -5.55 -2.09
CA SER A 129 -2.26 -5.14 -0.90
C SER A 129 -2.36 -3.61 -0.78
N ASN A 130 -1.27 -2.89 -1.05
CA ASN A 130 -1.26 -1.43 -1.06
C ASN A 130 -1.99 -0.82 -2.26
N LEU A 131 -1.96 -1.46 -3.44
CA LEU A 131 -2.73 -1.01 -4.60
C LEU A 131 -4.23 -1.19 -4.36
N TYR A 132 -4.68 -2.32 -3.81
CA TYR A 132 -6.10 -2.52 -3.45
C TYR A 132 -6.56 -1.49 -2.41
N LEU A 133 -5.73 -1.20 -1.41
CA LEU A 133 -6.01 -0.13 -0.45
C LEU A 133 -6.07 1.24 -1.13
N GLY A 134 -5.11 1.56 -2.00
CA GLY A 134 -5.08 2.80 -2.77
C GLY A 134 -6.30 2.97 -3.69
N ARG A 135 -6.82 1.87 -4.24
CA ARG A 135 -8.09 1.85 -5.00
C ARG A 135 -9.27 2.21 -4.11
N MET A 136 -9.36 1.63 -2.90
CA MET A 136 -10.44 1.94 -1.96
C MET A 136 -10.42 3.40 -1.50
N LEU A 137 -9.23 3.99 -1.37
CA LEU A 137 -9.05 5.39 -1.01
C LEU A 137 -9.13 6.35 -2.21
N ASN A 138 -9.34 5.85 -3.43
CA ASN A 138 -9.37 6.63 -4.67
C ASN A 138 -8.12 7.53 -4.86
N LEU A 139 -6.93 7.03 -4.52
CA LEU A 139 -5.69 7.83 -4.59
C LEU A 139 -5.22 8.13 -6.01
N ASN A 140 -5.54 7.25 -6.96
CA ASN A 140 -5.14 7.40 -8.36
C ASN A 140 -6.03 6.54 -9.27
N ASP A 141 -6.55 7.13 -10.34
CA ASP A 141 -7.46 6.47 -11.28
C ASP A 141 -6.81 5.29 -12.02
N GLY A 142 -5.50 5.36 -12.26
CA GLY A 142 -4.76 4.31 -12.96
C GLY A 142 -4.56 3.03 -12.14
N ILE A 143 -4.87 3.03 -10.84
CA ILE A 143 -4.75 1.83 -10.00
C ILE A 143 -5.71 0.74 -10.49
N SER A 144 -6.94 1.12 -10.83
CA SER A 144 -7.98 0.19 -11.28
C SER A 144 -7.54 -0.59 -12.51
N GLU A 145 -6.97 0.10 -13.51
CA GLU A 145 -6.44 -0.54 -14.72
C GLU A 145 -5.36 -1.59 -14.42
N VAL A 146 -4.44 -1.28 -13.51
CA VAL A 146 -3.34 -2.19 -13.13
C VAL A 146 -3.86 -3.41 -12.39
N ILE A 147 -4.82 -3.22 -11.48
CA ILE A 147 -5.46 -4.31 -10.75
C ILE A 147 -6.24 -5.21 -11.71
N GLU A 148 -7.02 -4.63 -12.62
CA GLU A 148 -7.77 -5.40 -13.62
C GLU A 148 -6.86 -6.17 -14.58
N MET A 149 -5.72 -5.58 -14.99
CA MET A 149 -4.70 -6.30 -15.74
C MET A 149 -4.18 -7.52 -14.98
N PHE A 150 -3.89 -7.35 -13.68
CA PHE A 150 -3.43 -8.44 -12.82
C PHE A 150 -4.50 -9.52 -12.64
N GLU A 151 -5.73 -9.15 -12.31
CA GLU A 151 -6.85 -10.07 -12.12
C GLU A 151 -7.14 -10.86 -13.40
N ARG A 152 -7.12 -10.19 -14.56
CA ARG A 152 -7.29 -10.84 -15.87
C ARG A 152 -6.16 -11.84 -16.15
N PHE A 153 -4.93 -11.52 -15.79
CA PHE A 153 -3.80 -12.44 -15.91
C PHE A 153 -3.98 -13.68 -15.03
N VAL A 154 -4.32 -13.49 -13.76
CA VAL A 154 -4.56 -14.58 -12.79
C VAL A 154 -5.71 -15.48 -13.26
N ALA A 155 -6.81 -14.88 -13.72
CA ALA A 155 -7.98 -15.59 -14.22
C ALA A 155 -7.66 -16.39 -15.50
N LYS A 156 -7.03 -15.75 -16.50
CA LYS A 156 -6.69 -16.38 -17.78
C LYS A 156 -5.75 -17.58 -17.62
N LYS A 157 -4.86 -17.52 -16.63
CA LYS A 157 -3.88 -18.58 -16.34
C LYS A 157 -4.34 -19.55 -15.24
N SER A 158 -5.54 -19.36 -14.69
CA SER A 158 -6.09 -20.15 -13.57
C SER A 158 -5.10 -20.31 -12.40
N LEU A 159 -4.43 -19.21 -12.01
CA LEU A 159 -3.36 -19.23 -11.00
C LEU A 159 -3.86 -19.10 -9.56
N LEU A 160 -5.13 -18.75 -9.36
CA LEU A 160 -5.72 -18.60 -8.04
C LEU A 160 -5.91 -19.97 -7.39
N GLU A 161 -5.24 -20.22 -6.26
CA GLU A 161 -5.29 -21.50 -5.57
C GLU A 161 -6.26 -21.51 -4.39
N TYR A 162 -6.21 -20.44 -3.59
CA TYR A 162 -7.01 -20.29 -2.38
C TYR A 162 -7.56 -18.87 -2.25
N SER A 163 -8.76 -18.76 -1.69
CA SER A 163 -9.37 -17.49 -1.33
C SER A 163 -10.14 -17.66 -0.02
N TYR A 164 -9.96 -16.74 0.91
CA TYR A 164 -10.55 -16.81 2.24
C TYR A 164 -11.23 -15.50 2.63
N MET A 165 -12.48 -15.62 3.06
CA MET A 165 -13.28 -14.51 3.54
C MET A 165 -13.06 -14.33 5.05
N SER A 166 -12.35 -13.26 5.43
CA SER A 166 -12.13 -12.90 6.84
C SER A 166 -13.09 -11.80 7.30
N LYS A 167 -12.97 -11.35 8.56
CA LYS A 167 -13.75 -10.23 9.09
C LYS A 167 -13.35 -8.87 8.49
N SER A 168 -12.08 -8.68 8.14
CA SER A 168 -11.55 -7.40 7.66
C SER A 168 -11.51 -7.29 6.13
N GLY A 169 -11.54 -8.42 5.44
CA GLY A 169 -11.42 -8.48 3.99
C GLY A 169 -11.14 -9.89 3.51
N ILE A 170 -10.65 -10.00 2.28
CA ILE A 170 -10.43 -11.26 1.57
C ILE A 170 -8.93 -11.47 1.38
N TYR A 171 -8.47 -12.68 1.69
CA TYR A 171 -7.10 -13.11 1.42
C TYR A 171 -7.11 -14.02 0.20
N ASN A 172 -6.33 -13.68 -0.82
CA ASN A 172 -6.15 -14.50 -2.01
C ASN A 172 -4.72 -15.04 -2.05
N GLN A 173 -4.54 -16.26 -2.55
CA GLN A 173 -3.23 -16.87 -2.72
C GLN A 173 -3.06 -17.44 -4.13
N MET A 174 -1.89 -17.19 -4.71
CA MET A 174 -1.38 -17.92 -5.87
C MET A 174 0.03 -18.44 -5.59
N THR A 175 0.40 -19.56 -6.21
CA THR A 175 1.76 -20.10 -6.14
C THR A 175 2.43 -19.99 -7.50
N LEU A 176 3.57 -19.29 -7.54
CA LEU A 176 4.38 -19.10 -8.74
C LEU A 176 5.73 -19.80 -8.53
N GLY A 177 5.83 -21.04 -9.00
CA GLY A 177 7.00 -21.89 -8.79
C GLY A 177 7.20 -22.20 -7.31
N LYS A 178 8.22 -21.59 -6.68
CA LYS A 178 8.52 -21.74 -5.24
C LYS A 178 8.03 -20.57 -4.39
N VAL A 179 7.56 -19.49 -5.00
CA VAL A 179 7.11 -18.28 -4.30
C VAL A 179 5.60 -18.33 -4.14
N LYS A 180 5.12 -18.12 -2.91
CA LYS A 180 3.70 -18.00 -2.60
C LYS A 180 3.36 -16.52 -2.50
N VAL A 181 2.44 -16.07 -3.33
CA VAL A 181 1.96 -14.69 -3.31
C VAL A 181 0.59 -14.69 -2.65
N VAL A 182 0.50 -14.10 -1.45
CA VAL A 182 -0.72 -13.86 -0.69
C VAL A 182 -0.97 -12.34 -0.64
N TRP A 183 -2.11 -11.90 -1.16
CA TRP A 183 -2.51 -10.49 -1.09
C TRP A 183 -3.86 -10.32 -0.43
N PHE A 184 -4.02 -9.19 0.25
CA PHE A 184 -5.23 -8.84 0.99
C PHE A 184 -6.05 -7.80 0.23
N VAL A 185 -7.35 -8.03 0.16
CA VAL A 185 -8.34 -7.12 -0.42
C VAL A 185 -9.29 -6.69 0.70
N PRO A 186 -9.20 -5.45 1.21
CA PRO A 186 -10.11 -4.97 2.25
C PRO A 186 -11.55 -4.86 1.72
N TYR A 187 -12.54 -5.06 2.59
CA TYR A 187 -13.93 -4.74 2.23
C TYR A 187 -14.11 -3.23 2.06
N PRO A 188 -14.99 -2.80 1.13
CA PRO A 188 -15.33 -1.40 1.00
C PRO A 188 -16.02 -0.93 2.30
N GLY A 189 -15.34 -0.06 3.05
CA GLY A 189 -15.92 0.61 4.21
C GLY A 189 -16.57 1.94 3.80
N ALA A 190 -17.77 2.22 4.31
CA ALA A 190 -18.47 3.46 4.03
C ALA A 190 -17.76 4.71 4.62
N GLU A 191 -16.94 4.54 5.66
CA GLU A 191 -16.38 5.64 6.48
C GLU A 191 -14.87 5.88 6.27
N LEU A 192 -14.20 5.10 5.41
CA LEU A 192 -12.73 5.16 5.24
C LEU A 192 -12.24 6.53 4.75
N LYS A 193 -13.06 7.27 4.01
CA LYS A 193 -12.70 8.59 3.48
C LYS A 193 -12.72 9.68 4.56
N ASP A 194 -13.55 9.52 5.59
CA ASP A 194 -13.70 10.51 6.66
C ASP A 194 -12.60 10.40 7.72
N ILE A 195 -11.94 9.23 7.77
CA ILE A 195 -10.87 8.91 8.71
C ILE A 195 -9.48 9.28 8.16
N VAL A 196 -9.38 9.62 6.88
CA VAL A 196 -8.11 9.71 6.16
C VAL A 196 -7.83 11.14 5.66
N GLU A 197 -6.59 11.59 5.79
CA GLU A 197 -6.14 12.89 5.30
C GLU A 197 -4.75 12.79 4.67
N GLU A 198 -4.54 13.42 3.51
CA GLU A 198 -3.18 13.70 3.04
C GLU A 198 -2.65 14.92 3.80
N LYS A 199 -1.49 14.80 4.45
CA LYS A 199 -0.87 15.92 5.15
C LYS A 199 -0.77 17.12 4.23
N LYS A 200 -1.04 18.31 4.77
CA LYS A 200 -0.72 19.60 4.13
C LYS A 200 0.64 20.10 4.61
N ASP A 201 1.38 20.79 3.74
CA ASP A 201 2.65 21.40 4.13
C ASP A 201 2.33 22.61 5.01
N MET A 202 2.97 22.69 6.17
CA MET A 202 2.91 23.92 6.95
C MET A 202 3.67 25.03 6.20
N PRO A 203 3.12 26.24 6.07
CA PRO A 203 3.88 27.36 5.53
C PRO A 203 5.13 27.56 6.40
N LYS A 204 6.32 27.63 5.78
CA LYS A 204 7.54 27.99 6.50
C LYS A 204 7.27 29.34 7.19
N LYS A 205 7.33 29.40 8.53
CA LYS A 205 7.31 30.69 9.24
C LYS A 205 8.44 31.54 8.65
N PHE A 206 8.08 32.66 8.07
CA PHE A 206 9.06 33.66 7.64
C PHE A 206 9.62 34.28 8.91
N GLU A 207 10.76 33.79 9.36
CA GLU A 207 11.51 34.44 10.43
C GLU A 207 12.18 35.67 9.83
N TRP A 208 11.65 36.85 10.14
CA TRP A 208 12.40 38.09 9.97
C TRP A 208 13.67 37.98 10.83
N SER A 209 14.83 37.78 10.22
CA SER A 209 16.07 38.22 10.84
C SER A 209 16.02 39.74 10.79
N GLU A 210 15.90 40.40 11.94
CA GLU A 210 15.93 41.87 12.02
C GLU A 210 17.10 42.39 11.16
N PRO A 211 16.85 43.11 10.06
CA PRO A 211 17.91 43.84 9.42
C PRO A 211 18.42 44.85 10.45
N ASN A 212 19.72 44.83 10.73
CA ASN A 212 20.35 45.80 11.63
C ASN A 212 19.88 47.21 11.22
N PHE A 213 19.26 47.92 12.18
CA PHE A 213 18.55 49.20 12.05
C PHE A 213 19.34 50.33 11.33
N LEU A 214 20.64 50.15 11.10
CA LEU A 214 21.53 51.09 10.42
C LEU A 214 21.40 51.09 8.88
N ASP A 215 20.80 50.08 8.25
CA ASP A 215 20.64 50.02 6.78
C ASP A 215 19.35 50.71 6.27
N PHE A 216 18.42 51.05 7.16
CA PHE A 216 17.08 51.53 6.78
C PHE A 216 16.90 53.06 6.85
N LEU A 217 17.81 53.80 7.49
CA LEU A 217 17.68 55.25 7.64
C LEU A 217 17.96 56.05 6.35
N SER A 218 18.15 55.42 5.19
CA SER A 218 18.41 56.13 3.92
C SER A 218 17.34 56.01 2.84
N SER A 219 16.16 55.44 3.10
CA SER A 219 15.08 55.48 2.10
C SER A 219 13.70 55.53 2.76
N SER A 220 13.26 56.75 2.97
CA SER A 220 11.86 57.15 3.10
C SER A 220 11.00 56.58 1.97
N GLU A 221 9.88 55.95 2.31
CA GLU A 221 8.51 56.32 1.91
C GLU A 221 7.51 55.19 2.21
N GLU A 222 6.28 55.62 2.48
CA GLU A 222 5.16 54.89 3.05
C GLU A 222 4.69 53.69 2.23
N SER A 223 4.32 52.58 2.89
CA SER A 223 3.15 51.78 2.50
C SER A 223 2.73 50.83 3.62
N SER A 224 1.53 51.06 4.15
CA SER A 224 0.78 50.12 4.98
C SER A 224 0.33 48.94 4.11
N SER A 225 0.84 47.74 4.40
CA SER A 225 0.29 46.50 3.84
C SER A 225 -0.40 45.70 4.95
N GLU A 226 -1.67 45.41 4.71
CA GLU A 226 -2.53 44.58 5.54
C GLU A 226 -1.90 43.18 5.70
N LEU A 227 -1.75 42.76 6.95
CA LEU A 227 -1.35 41.40 7.29
C LEU A 227 -2.56 40.49 7.04
N GLU A 228 -2.62 39.84 5.88
CA GLU A 228 -3.48 38.68 5.68
C GLU A 228 -3.06 37.58 6.67
N GLU A 229 -3.92 37.30 7.65
CA GLU A 229 -3.85 36.12 8.49
C GLU A 229 -3.97 34.87 7.59
N ARG A 230 -2.82 34.31 7.20
CA ARG A 230 -2.78 33.03 6.50
C ARG A 230 -3.29 31.96 7.45
N GLU A 231 -4.43 31.34 7.10
CA GLU A 231 -4.94 30.14 7.79
C GLU A 231 -3.82 29.10 7.94
N GLU A 232 -3.39 28.88 9.19
CA GLU A 232 -2.43 27.83 9.51
C GLU A 232 -3.12 26.46 9.26
N ALA A 233 -2.72 25.77 8.20
CA ALA A 233 -3.25 24.45 7.87
C ALA A 233 -2.75 23.39 8.87
N TYR A 234 -3.52 23.12 9.92
CA TYR A 234 -3.29 21.99 10.83
C TYR A 234 -3.97 20.73 10.28
N ASN A 235 -3.23 19.63 10.19
CA ASN A 235 -3.82 18.31 9.93
C ASN A 235 -4.55 17.82 11.18
N ASP A 236 -5.69 17.15 11.02
CA ASP A 236 -6.46 16.66 12.16
C ASP A 236 -5.73 15.47 12.81
N PRO A 237 -5.34 15.55 14.11
CA PRO A 237 -4.64 14.46 14.79
C PRO A 237 -5.47 13.18 14.92
N ARG A 238 -6.78 13.21 14.65
CA ARG A 238 -7.65 12.04 14.63
C ARG A 238 -7.65 11.30 13.29
N LYS A 239 -7.14 11.93 12.23
CA LYS A 239 -7.10 11.34 10.88
C LYS A 239 -5.78 10.63 10.61
N ILE A 240 -5.87 9.56 9.82
CA ILE A 240 -4.74 8.76 9.41
C ILE A 240 -4.06 9.43 8.21
N ASP A 241 -2.77 9.69 8.34
CA ASP A 241 -1.93 10.20 7.26
C ASP A 241 -1.67 9.13 6.19
N ILE A 242 -2.08 9.41 4.95
CA ILE A 242 -1.89 8.54 3.78
C ILE A 242 -0.84 9.05 2.79
N SER A 243 -0.11 10.12 3.12
CA SER A 243 0.85 10.76 2.21
C SER A 243 1.91 9.77 1.71
N LEU A 244 2.45 8.94 2.60
CA LEU A 244 3.44 7.91 2.26
C LEU A 244 2.87 6.89 1.26
N LEU A 245 1.62 6.45 1.46
CA LEU A 245 0.96 5.52 0.55
C LEU A 245 0.76 6.18 -0.82
N SER A 246 0.20 7.39 -0.85
CA SER A 246 -0.03 8.20 -2.06
C SER A 246 1.24 8.36 -2.88
N HIS A 247 2.37 8.72 -2.24
CA HIS A 247 3.66 8.86 -2.90
C HIS A 247 4.24 7.54 -3.43
N SER A 248 3.87 6.41 -2.83
CA SER A 248 4.33 5.08 -3.26
C SER A 248 3.57 4.52 -4.47
N ILE A 249 2.33 4.95 -4.71
CA ILE A 249 1.44 4.38 -5.74
C ILE A 249 2.11 4.26 -7.12
N PRO A 250 2.76 5.31 -7.70
CA PRO A 250 3.35 5.20 -9.03
C PRO A 250 4.47 4.15 -9.11
N LEU A 251 5.24 4.00 -8.04
CA LEU A 251 6.29 2.98 -7.93
C LEU A 251 5.67 1.58 -7.88
N LEU A 252 4.62 1.39 -7.07
CA LEU A 252 3.90 0.12 -6.93
C LEU A 252 3.21 -0.30 -8.22
N MET A 253 2.57 0.64 -8.92
CA MET A 253 1.97 0.39 -10.24
C MET A 253 3.02 -0.06 -11.26
N THR A 254 4.16 0.63 -11.29
CA THR A 254 5.27 0.26 -12.19
C THR A 254 5.81 -1.13 -11.84
N HIS A 255 5.95 -1.45 -10.54
CA HIS A 255 6.38 -2.76 -10.09
C HIS A 255 5.44 -3.86 -10.56
N CYS A 256 4.13 -3.70 -10.33
CA CYS A 256 3.12 -4.66 -10.78
C CYS A 256 3.18 -4.87 -12.30
N LYS A 257 3.24 -3.79 -13.09
CA LYS A 257 3.36 -3.85 -14.56
C LYS A 257 4.60 -4.60 -15.03
N LEU A 258 5.76 -4.33 -14.43
CA LEU A 258 7.02 -5.00 -14.78
C LEU A 258 7.00 -6.50 -14.46
N VAL A 259 6.47 -6.85 -13.28
CA VAL A 259 6.33 -8.24 -12.86
C VAL A 259 5.37 -8.97 -13.79
N LEU A 260 4.20 -8.39 -14.07
CA LEU A 260 3.21 -8.94 -15.01
C LEU A 260 3.81 -9.17 -16.40
N HIS A 261 4.47 -8.18 -16.98
CA HIS A 261 5.10 -8.30 -18.30
C HIS A 261 6.10 -9.47 -18.37
N LYS A 262 6.83 -9.71 -17.28
CA LYS A 262 7.77 -10.83 -17.21
C LYS A 262 7.06 -12.16 -16.93
N LEU A 263 6.03 -12.17 -16.09
CA LEU A 263 5.20 -13.36 -15.84
C LEU A 263 4.49 -13.83 -17.10
N GLU A 264 3.95 -12.92 -17.92
CA GLU A 264 3.31 -13.25 -19.19
C GLU A 264 4.26 -13.95 -20.18
N LYS A 265 5.55 -13.60 -20.15
CA LYS A 265 6.58 -14.23 -20.99
C LYS A 265 7.03 -15.59 -20.46
N VAL A 266 7.02 -15.77 -19.13
CA VAL A 266 7.51 -17.01 -18.50
C VAL A 266 6.42 -18.08 -18.45
N TYR A 267 5.19 -17.68 -18.17
CA TYR A 267 4.04 -18.58 -18.10
C TYR A 267 3.29 -18.59 -19.43
N GLU A 268 3.79 -19.37 -20.38
CA GLU A 268 3.00 -19.77 -21.54
C GLU A 268 1.80 -20.61 -21.08
N SER A 269 0.73 -20.63 -21.87
CA SER A 269 -0.59 -21.15 -21.48
C SER A 269 -0.52 -22.59 -20.97
N HIS A 270 -0.54 -22.78 -19.65
CA HIS A 270 -0.74 -24.10 -19.07
C HIS A 270 -2.20 -24.51 -19.30
N GLU A 271 -2.42 -25.60 -20.03
CA GLU A 271 -3.75 -26.17 -20.29
C GLU A 271 -4.38 -26.84 -19.05
N GLY A 272 -3.64 -26.93 -17.94
CA GLY A 272 -4.04 -27.65 -16.71
C GLY A 272 -4.85 -26.85 -15.68
N GLY A 273 -5.62 -25.85 -16.10
CA GLY A 273 -6.44 -25.05 -15.18
C GLY A 273 -7.57 -25.85 -14.52
N ARG A 274 -7.90 -25.52 -13.26
CA ARG A 274 -9.03 -26.12 -12.52
C ARG A 274 -10.36 -25.64 -13.11
N LYS A 275 -10.89 -26.33 -14.13
CA LYS A 275 -12.17 -26.00 -14.77
C LYS A 275 -13.39 -26.49 -13.96
N ILE A 276 -13.47 -26.11 -12.69
CA ILE A 276 -14.53 -26.57 -11.76
C ILE A 276 -15.92 -26.05 -12.18
N PHE A 277 -15.94 -24.88 -12.81
CA PHE A 277 -17.15 -24.18 -13.23
C PHE A 277 -17.31 -24.10 -14.75
N SER A 278 -16.71 -25.03 -15.50
CA SER A 278 -16.96 -25.11 -16.95
C SER A 278 -18.46 -25.18 -17.23
N ASP A 279 -18.89 -24.41 -18.21
CA ASP A 279 -20.27 -24.33 -18.71
C ASP A 279 -21.31 -23.83 -17.68
N VAL A 280 -20.88 -23.20 -16.58
CA VAL A 280 -21.77 -22.58 -15.60
C VAL A 280 -21.74 -21.06 -15.71
N LYS A 281 -22.93 -20.47 -15.77
CA LYS A 281 -23.14 -19.01 -15.76
C LYS A 281 -23.55 -18.53 -14.37
N PHE A 282 -22.85 -17.52 -13.87
CA PHE A 282 -23.08 -16.92 -12.57
C PHE A 282 -23.60 -15.49 -12.71
N TYR A 283 -24.61 -15.14 -11.91
CA TYR A 283 -24.98 -13.75 -11.64
C TYR A 283 -24.56 -13.42 -10.21
N ILE A 284 -23.88 -12.29 -10.01
CA ILE A 284 -23.33 -11.87 -8.72
C ILE A 284 -24.01 -10.57 -8.30
N GLU A 285 -24.77 -10.62 -7.21
CA GLU A 285 -25.47 -9.45 -6.68
C GLU A 285 -24.67 -8.71 -5.58
N SER A 286 -23.83 -9.44 -4.84
CA SER A 286 -23.11 -8.89 -3.68
C SER A 286 -21.99 -7.93 -4.10
N LYS A 287 -22.28 -6.61 -4.06
CA LYS A 287 -21.34 -5.53 -4.40
C LYS A 287 -20.07 -5.51 -3.54
N ALA A 288 -20.18 -5.87 -2.25
CA ALA A 288 -19.06 -5.76 -1.31
C ALA A 288 -17.90 -6.72 -1.64
N VAL A 289 -18.22 -7.89 -2.20
CA VAL A 289 -17.24 -8.94 -2.53
C VAL A 289 -17.20 -9.29 -4.01
N GLU A 290 -17.89 -8.49 -4.85
CA GLU A 290 -18.06 -8.75 -6.27
C GLU A 290 -16.73 -9.04 -6.99
N GLY A 291 -15.72 -8.18 -6.81
CA GLY A 291 -14.42 -8.34 -7.47
C GLY A 291 -13.74 -9.67 -7.14
N ALA A 292 -13.79 -10.10 -5.88
CA ALA A 292 -13.22 -11.39 -5.48
C ALA A 292 -14.02 -12.57 -6.05
N LEU A 293 -15.35 -12.51 -6.02
CA LEU A 293 -16.20 -13.55 -6.59
C LEU A 293 -15.99 -13.68 -8.10
N ARG A 294 -15.90 -12.54 -8.81
CA ARG A 294 -15.60 -12.51 -10.24
C ARG A 294 -14.26 -13.18 -10.55
N LEU A 295 -13.22 -12.84 -9.78
CA LEU A 295 -11.90 -13.44 -9.93
C LEU A 295 -11.94 -14.96 -9.73
N ILE A 296 -12.67 -15.46 -8.72
CA ILE A 296 -12.82 -16.90 -8.46
C ILE A 296 -13.54 -17.60 -9.62
N VAL A 297 -14.68 -17.07 -10.05
CA VAL A 297 -15.49 -17.66 -11.14
C VAL A 297 -14.68 -17.76 -12.42
N LEU A 298 -14.02 -16.66 -12.82
CA LEU A 298 -13.22 -16.62 -14.03
C LEU A 298 -11.98 -17.54 -13.94
N SER A 299 -11.30 -17.58 -12.79
CA SER A 299 -10.15 -18.46 -12.58
C SER A 299 -10.52 -19.94 -12.67
N CYS A 300 -11.74 -20.29 -12.27
CA CYS A 300 -12.28 -21.65 -12.30
C CYS A 300 -13.00 -22.02 -13.61
N GLY A 301 -12.94 -21.14 -14.64
CA GLY A 301 -13.50 -21.38 -15.97
C GLY A 301 -15.01 -21.15 -16.11
N GLY A 302 -15.64 -20.48 -15.14
CA GLY A 302 -17.04 -20.07 -15.22
C GLY A 302 -17.24 -18.76 -15.97
N SER A 303 -18.47 -18.49 -16.39
CA SER A 303 -18.86 -17.24 -17.05
C SER A 303 -19.72 -16.39 -16.13
N ILE A 304 -19.59 -15.06 -16.21
CA ILE A 304 -20.41 -14.11 -15.46
C ILE A 304 -21.42 -13.47 -16.41
N VAL A 305 -22.68 -13.41 -16.00
CA VAL A 305 -23.77 -12.77 -16.75
C VAL A 305 -24.27 -11.54 -15.99
N GLU A 306 -24.79 -10.57 -16.72
CA GLU A 306 -25.35 -9.32 -16.17
C GLU A 306 -26.85 -9.42 -15.85
N SER A 307 -27.52 -10.45 -16.35
CA SER A 307 -28.95 -10.68 -16.13
C SER A 307 -29.19 -11.97 -15.32
N PRO A 308 -30.07 -11.94 -14.31
CA PRO A 308 -30.35 -13.12 -13.49
C PRO A 308 -31.04 -14.25 -14.28
N HIS A 309 -31.77 -13.92 -15.35
CA HIS A 309 -32.49 -14.87 -16.20
C HIS A 309 -31.58 -15.79 -17.04
N GLU A 310 -30.35 -15.37 -17.30
CA GLU A 310 -29.38 -16.15 -18.09
C GLU A 310 -28.44 -16.97 -17.21
N ALA A 311 -28.54 -16.81 -15.89
CA ALA A 311 -27.66 -17.45 -14.92
C ALA A 311 -28.15 -18.86 -14.58
N ASN A 312 -27.22 -19.78 -14.37
CA ASN A 312 -27.52 -21.06 -13.72
C ASN A 312 -27.50 -20.90 -12.20
N ILE A 313 -26.61 -20.04 -11.69
CA ILE A 313 -26.41 -19.80 -10.26
C ILE A 313 -26.46 -18.30 -9.99
N HIS A 314 -27.33 -17.91 -9.06
CA HIS A 314 -27.40 -16.56 -8.51
C HIS A 314 -26.68 -16.56 -7.16
N ILE A 315 -25.62 -15.77 -7.05
CA ILE A 315 -24.90 -15.54 -5.79
C ILE A 315 -25.48 -14.33 -5.07
N SER A 316 -26.27 -14.59 -4.01
CA SER A 316 -26.93 -13.56 -3.21
C SER A 316 -26.98 -13.93 -1.72
N GLU A 317 -27.16 -12.93 -0.87
CA GLU A 317 -27.37 -13.12 0.59
C GLU A 317 -28.86 -13.15 0.95
N LYS A 318 -29.70 -12.56 0.10
CA LYS A 318 -31.15 -12.47 0.23
C LYS A 318 -31.79 -12.84 -1.10
N ILE A 319 -33.07 -13.20 -1.06
CA ILE A 319 -33.87 -13.50 -2.25
C ILE A 319 -35.02 -12.51 -2.26
N ASP A 320 -34.98 -11.55 -3.17
CA ASP A 320 -36.06 -10.57 -3.36
C ASP A 320 -37.05 -11.10 -4.41
N GLU A 321 -36.55 -11.58 -5.55
CA GLU A 321 -37.34 -12.18 -6.63
C GLU A 321 -36.78 -13.55 -7.01
N MET A 322 -37.66 -14.55 -7.14
CA MET A 322 -37.30 -15.90 -7.57
C MET A 322 -37.49 -16.04 -9.08
N VAL A 323 -36.40 -16.38 -9.77
CA VAL A 323 -36.38 -16.74 -11.18
C VAL A 323 -36.38 -18.27 -11.28
N GLU A 324 -37.27 -18.80 -12.13
CA GLU A 324 -37.34 -20.24 -12.38
C GLU A 324 -36.03 -20.77 -12.98
N ASN A 325 -35.65 -21.99 -12.59
CA ASN A 325 -34.43 -22.69 -13.04
C ASN A 325 -33.09 -22.05 -12.62
N VAL A 326 -33.10 -21.10 -11.67
CA VAL A 326 -31.88 -20.49 -11.11
C VAL A 326 -31.63 -20.96 -9.68
N ALA A 327 -30.41 -21.41 -9.38
CA ALA A 327 -30.03 -21.81 -8.03
C ALA A 327 -29.50 -20.61 -7.23
N TYR A 328 -30.15 -20.27 -6.12
CA TYR A 328 -29.75 -19.18 -5.23
C TYR A 328 -28.79 -19.68 -4.15
N LEU A 329 -27.53 -19.26 -4.21
CA LEU A 329 -26.46 -19.69 -3.30
C LEU A 329 -25.76 -18.51 -2.64
N GLN A 330 -25.26 -18.72 -1.43
CA GLN A 330 -24.51 -17.70 -0.70
C GLN A 330 -23.05 -17.60 -1.18
N PRO A 331 -22.40 -16.43 -1.06
CA PRO A 331 -21.02 -16.20 -1.54
C PRO A 331 -20.00 -17.25 -1.08
N GLN A 332 -20.13 -17.77 0.15
CA GLN A 332 -19.22 -18.77 0.74
C GLN A 332 -19.05 -20.02 -0.16
N TYR A 333 -20.06 -20.38 -0.95
CA TYR A 333 -20.00 -21.52 -1.87
C TYR A 333 -18.79 -21.44 -2.82
N LEU A 334 -18.53 -20.27 -3.40
CA LEU A 334 -17.44 -20.09 -4.36
C LEU A 334 -16.07 -20.22 -3.71
N PHE A 335 -15.89 -19.66 -2.52
CA PHE A 335 -14.64 -19.77 -1.75
C PHE A 335 -14.35 -21.21 -1.36
N ASP A 336 -15.36 -21.92 -0.83
CA ASP A 336 -15.18 -23.31 -0.39
C ASP A 336 -14.95 -24.25 -1.58
N CYS A 337 -15.61 -24.04 -2.73
CA CYS A 337 -15.37 -24.80 -3.96
C CYS A 337 -13.94 -24.60 -4.49
N LEU A 338 -13.44 -23.36 -4.49
CA LEU A 338 -12.07 -23.06 -4.90
C LEU A 338 -11.07 -23.76 -3.98
N ASN A 339 -11.23 -23.61 -2.67
CA ASN A 339 -10.29 -24.13 -1.68
C ASN A 339 -10.23 -25.66 -1.67
N GLN A 340 -11.36 -26.34 -1.94
CA GLN A 340 -11.41 -27.80 -2.08
C GLN A 340 -11.09 -28.29 -3.50
N GLY A 341 -10.99 -27.39 -4.48
CA GLY A 341 -10.71 -27.73 -5.88
C GLY A 341 -11.80 -28.54 -6.57
N LYS A 342 -13.04 -28.54 -6.06
CA LYS A 342 -14.17 -29.33 -6.58
C LYS A 342 -15.50 -28.60 -6.38
N ARG A 343 -16.50 -28.95 -7.19
CA ARG A 343 -17.87 -28.43 -7.03
C ARG A 343 -18.51 -29.08 -5.81
N LEU A 344 -18.95 -28.25 -4.86
CA LEU A 344 -19.62 -28.71 -3.65
C LEU A 344 -21.13 -28.85 -3.86
N TYR A 345 -21.80 -29.49 -2.91
CA TYR A 345 -23.24 -29.69 -2.96
C TYR A 345 -23.98 -28.35 -2.76
N ALA A 346 -24.71 -27.92 -3.78
CA ALA A 346 -25.34 -26.59 -3.84
C ALA A 346 -26.34 -26.37 -2.68
N GLU A 347 -27.14 -27.37 -2.31
CA GLU A 347 -28.17 -27.19 -1.28
C GLU A 347 -27.60 -26.87 0.12
N SER A 348 -26.34 -27.22 0.38
CA SER A 348 -25.67 -26.86 1.66
C SER A 348 -25.40 -25.36 1.78
N TYR A 349 -25.44 -24.63 0.67
CA TYR A 349 -25.11 -23.21 0.57
C TYR A 349 -26.28 -22.36 0.09
N SER A 350 -27.48 -22.94 -0.03
CA SER A 350 -28.68 -22.20 -0.40
C SER A 350 -28.99 -21.09 0.61
N VAL A 351 -29.50 -19.97 0.11
CA VAL A 351 -29.88 -18.82 0.94
C VAL A 351 -30.89 -19.26 2.02
N GLY A 352 -30.64 -18.86 3.27
CA GLY A 352 -31.47 -19.22 4.42
C GLY A 352 -31.07 -20.51 5.14
N ARG A 353 -30.13 -21.31 4.61
CA ARG A 353 -29.57 -22.46 5.34
C ARG A 353 -28.40 -22.06 6.24
N LYS A 354 -28.11 -22.92 7.22
CA LYS A 354 -26.93 -22.78 8.08
C LYS A 354 -25.70 -23.24 7.30
N LEU A 355 -24.81 -22.30 7.00
CA LEU A 355 -23.58 -22.55 6.24
C LEU A 355 -22.64 -23.53 6.95
N PRO A 356 -21.90 -24.36 6.19
CA PRO A 356 -20.75 -25.11 6.70
C PRO A 356 -19.71 -24.17 7.32
N LYS A 357 -18.89 -24.71 8.23
CA LYS A 357 -17.82 -23.93 8.87
C LYS A 357 -16.80 -23.50 7.81
N HIS A 358 -16.66 -22.19 7.61
CA HIS A 358 -15.60 -21.63 6.77
C HIS A 358 -14.25 -21.77 7.47
N ILE A 359 -13.32 -22.51 6.88
CA ILE A 359 -12.00 -22.81 7.46
C ILE A 359 -10.94 -22.07 6.63
N SER A 360 -10.05 -21.36 7.32
CA SER A 360 -8.89 -20.73 6.69
C SER A 360 -8.00 -21.79 6.03
N PRO A 361 -7.71 -21.68 4.72
CA PRO A 361 -6.74 -22.55 4.04
C PRO A 361 -5.30 -22.24 4.46
N PHE A 362 -5.08 -21.07 5.09
CA PHE A 362 -3.78 -20.66 5.58
C PHE A 362 -3.48 -21.34 6.91
N ALA A 363 -2.29 -21.94 6.97
CA ALA A 363 -1.69 -22.44 8.19
C ALA A 363 -1.70 -21.34 9.27
N SER A 364 -2.31 -21.61 10.44
CA SER A 364 -2.18 -20.72 11.58
C SER A 364 -0.71 -20.64 12.00
N VAL A 365 -0.27 -19.52 12.58
CA VAL A 365 1.12 -19.39 13.08
C VAL A 365 1.45 -20.54 14.06
N ASP A 366 0.45 -20.99 14.83
CA ASP A 366 0.51 -22.16 15.72
C ASP A 366 0.80 -23.50 15.01
N SER A 367 0.43 -23.62 13.73
CA SER A 367 0.70 -24.81 12.91
C SER A 367 2.07 -24.78 12.23
N ILE A 368 2.69 -23.59 12.12
CA ILE A 368 4.02 -23.39 11.53
C ILE A 368 5.10 -23.58 12.61
N ILE A 369 4.81 -23.17 13.85
CA ILE A 369 5.74 -23.32 14.97
C ILE A 369 5.09 -24.20 16.03
N SER A 370 5.47 -25.48 16.05
CA SER A 370 5.01 -26.39 17.10
C SER A 370 5.47 -25.90 18.48
N LYS A 371 4.65 -26.12 19.52
CA LYS A 371 5.05 -25.85 20.92
C LYS A 371 6.38 -26.53 21.28
N GLU A 372 6.64 -27.70 20.70
CA GLU A 372 7.90 -28.43 20.87
C GLU A 372 9.09 -27.68 20.25
N SER A 373 8.91 -27.12 19.04
CA SER A 373 9.94 -26.28 18.42
C SER A 373 10.22 -25.02 19.24
N LEU A 374 9.20 -24.36 19.81
CA LEU A 374 9.40 -23.21 20.71
C LEU A 374 10.18 -23.58 21.98
N MET A 375 9.97 -24.77 22.53
CA MET A 375 10.66 -25.27 23.73
C MET A 375 12.15 -25.57 23.47
N THR A 376 12.52 -25.97 22.26
CA THR A 376 13.93 -26.25 21.90
C THR A 376 14.75 -25.00 21.57
N MET A 377 14.10 -23.83 21.43
CA MET A 377 14.76 -22.58 21.06
C MET A 377 15.33 -21.85 22.29
N SER A 378 16.36 -21.03 22.05
CA SER A 378 16.91 -20.17 23.12
C SER A 378 15.84 -19.19 23.64
N LYS A 379 15.85 -18.93 24.96
CA LYS A 379 14.85 -18.06 25.64
C LYS A 379 14.63 -16.74 24.89
N THR A 380 15.70 -16.09 24.44
CA THR A 380 15.62 -14.81 23.71
C THR A 380 14.94 -14.91 22.35
N ARG A 381 15.11 -16.04 21.64
CA ARG A 381 14.49 -16.25 20.32
C ARG A 381 13.04 -16.69 20.46
N ARG A 382 12.74 -17.48 21.49
CA ARG A 382 11.38 -17.85 21.88
C ARG A 382 10.54 -16.64 22.24
N HIS A 383 11.01 -15.78 23.15
CA HIS A 383 10.28 -14.57 23.58
C HIS A 383 10.01 -13.63 22.40
N LYS A 384 10.98 -13.43 21.49
CA LYS A 384 10.77 -12.63 20.27
C LYS A 384 9.67 -13.20 19.35
N ILE A 385 9.58 -14.52 19.26
CA ILE A 385 8.57 -15.19 18.43
C ILE A 385 7.21 -15.16 19.16
N GLU A 386 7.18 -15.37 20.46
CA GLU A 386 5.97 -15.22 21.29
C GLU A 386 5.42 -13.78 21.26
N ASP A 387 6.28 -12.75 21.30
CA ASP A 387 5.91 -11.34 21.10
C ASP A 387 5.27 -11.10 19.72
N LEU A 388 5.84 -11.71 18.67
CA LEU A 388 5.34 -11.60 17.30
C LEU A 388 4.00 -12.34 17.12
N ILE A 389 3.83 -13.49 17.76
CA ILE A 389 2.59 -14.29 17.73
C ILE A 389 1.47 -13.59 18.50
N ASN A 390 1.77 -13.09 19.70
CA ASN A 390 0.80 -12.45 20.60
C ASN A 390 0.59 -10.96 20.28
N ARG A 391 1.11 -10.46 19.15
CA ARG A 391 0.98 -9.06 18.69
C ARG A 391 1.32 -8.02 19.77
N PHE A 392 2.30 -8.32 20.62
CA PHE A 392 2.69 -7.46 21.75
C PHE A 392 1.60 -7.21 22.80
N GLU A 393 0.59 -8.07 22.95
CA GLU A 393 -0.22 -8.08 24.18
C GLU A 393 0.67 -8.48 25.36
N ASP A 394 0.51 -7.83 26.51
CA ASP A 394 1.39 -7.92 27.69
C ASP A 394 1.64 -9.37 28.18
N VAL A 395 2.59 -10.06 27.55
CA VAL A 395 3.05 -11.36 28.00
C VAL A 395 3.89 -11.15 29.24
N LYS A 396 3.36 -11.53 30.41
CA LYS A 396 4.18 -11.68 31.61
C LYS A 396 5.13 -12.85 31.38
N TYR A 397 6.41 -12.53 31.21
CA TYR A 397 7.48 -13.52 31.17
C TYR A 397 7.73 -14.03 32.58
N ASP A 398 7.25 -15.22 32.90
CA ASP A 398 7.69 -15.92 34.11
C ASP A 398 9.19 -16.25 33.98
N HIS A 399 9.97 -15.82 34.97
CA HIS A 399 11.44 -15.84 34.96
C HIS A 399 12.05 -17.23 35.15
#